data_AF-A0AB36FM97-F1
#
_entry.id   AF-A0AB36FM97-F1
#
_cell.length_a   1.000
_cell.length_b   1.000
_cell.length_c   1.000
_cell.angle_alpha   90.00
_cell.angle_beta   90.00
_cell.angle_gamma   90.00
#
_symmetry.space_group_name_H-M   'P 1'
#
loop_
_entity.id
_entity.type
_entity.pdbx_description
1 polymer ?
#
loop_
_entity_poly.entity_id
_entity_poly.type
_entity_poly.pdbx_seq_one_letter_code
_entity_poly.pdbx_strand_id
1 'polypeptide(L)'
;MSPVEERISALAEVMVERANRVEQLKKAQYLNLTGNSFQTSEIDYLPILNQHKNLGKNYIGNLEPFIKRLSVVAGMEAPRFIGPKPSIDITLNIDTDYKTVYSMLEQAGTLAGSRADVVYKAAENLIEVKYPTR
;
A
#
# COMPACT_ATOMS: atom_id res chain seq x y z
N MET A 1 -25.40 -2.20 29.40
CA MET A 1 -25.16 -1.95 27.97
C MET A 1 -26.48 -2.07 27.24
N SER A 2 -26.73 -1.21 26.28
CA SER A 2 -27.92 -1.30 25.43
C SER A 2 -27.72 -2.37 24.34
N PRO A 3 -28.79 -3.04 23.88
CA PRO A 3 -28.70 -4.05 22.81
C PRO A 3 -28.10 -3.55 21.49
N VAL A 4 -28.06 -2.24 21.29
CA VAL A 4 -27.46 -1.59 20.12
C VAL A 4 -25.95 -1.50 20.23
N GLU A 5 -25.43 -1.22 21.43
CA GLU A 5 -23.99 -1.15 21.69
C GLU A 5 -23.33 -2.53 21.55
N GLU A 6 -23.99 -3.59 22.02
CA GLU A 6 -23.52 -4.98 21.84
C GLU A 6 -23.43 -5.36 20.36
N ARG A 7 -24.40 -4.93 19.55
CA ARG A 7 -24.41 -5.19 18.10
C ARG A 7 -23.31 -4.43 17.37
N ILE A 8 -23.01 -3.19 17.76
CA ILE A 8 -21.93 -2.39 17.17
C ILE A 8 -20.56 -3.00 17.53
N SER A 9 -20.36 -3.41 18.79
CA SER A 9 -19.13 -4.07 19.22
C SER A 9 -18.93 -5.42 18.52
N ALA A 10 -19.97 -6.25 18.42
CA ALA A 10 -19.89 -7.51 17.68
C ALA A 10 -19.59 -7.30 16.20
N LEU A 11 -20.15 -6.25 15.58
CA LEU A 11 -19.84 -5.91 14.20
C LEU A 11 -18.39 -5.42 14.04
N ALA A 12 -17.90 -4.61 14.99
CA ALA A 12 -16.52 -4.14 14.99
C ALA A 12 -15.52 -5.30 15.16
N GLU A 13 -15.78 -6.25 16.06
CA GLU A 13 -14.97 -7.46 16.23
C GLU A 13 -14.93 -8.31 14.96
N VAL A 14 -16.10 -8.53 14.33
CA VAL A 14 -16.19 -9.27 13.06
C VAL A 14 -15.47 -8.53 11.93
N MET A 15 -15.53 -7.19 11.90
CA MET A 15 -14.80 -6.38 10.92
C MET A 15 -13.29 -6.45 11.13
N VAL A 16 -12.81 -6.42 12.38
CA VAL A 16 -11.39 -6.58 12.72
C VAL A 16 -10.90 -7.99 12.38
N GLU A 17 -11.66 -9.02 12.72
CA GLU A 17 -11.33 -10.41 12.38
C GLU A 17 -11.27 -10.62 10.86
N ARG A 18 -12.21 -10.03 10.12
CA ARG A 18 -12.22 -10.07 8.65
C ARG A 18 -11.07 -9.27 8.05
N ALA A 19 -10.72 -8.11 8.61
CA ALA A 19 -9.57 -7.33 8.18
C ALA A 19 -8.27 -8.12 8.36
N ASN A 20 -8.09 -8.74 9.54
CA ASN A 20 -6.95 -9.61 9.84
C ASN A 20 -6.88 -10.82 8.89
N ARG A 21 -8.04 -11.43 8.58
CA ARG A 21 -8.11 -12.55 7.62
C ARG A 21 -7.80 -12.12 6.19
N VAL A 22 -8.26 -10.95 5.76
CA VAL A 22 -7.91 -10.36 4.45
C VAL A 22 -6.43 -10.03 4.38
N GLU A 23 -5.84 -9.52 5.46
CA GLU A 23 -4.40 -9.26 5.57
C GLU A 23 -3.58 -10.56 5.49
N GLN A 24 -4.03 -11.63 6.17
CA GLN A 24 -3.42 -12.96 6.08
C GLN A 24 -3.56 -13.59 4.69
N LEU A 25 -4.71 -13.43 4.03
CA LEU A 25 -4.94 -13.91 2.66
C LEU A 25 -4.11 -13.12 1.64
N LYS A 26 -3.95 -11.81 1.83
CA LYS A 26 -3.03 -10.99 1.05
C LYS A 26 -1.59 -11.46 1.25
N LYS A 27 -1.14 -11.68 2.49
CA LYS A 27 0.17 -12.29 2.80
C LYS A 27 0.33 -13.64 2.07
N ALA A 28 -0.69 -14.49 2.09
CA ALA A 28 -0.69 -15.78 1.37
C ALA A 28 -0.67 -15.64 -0.16
N GLN A 29 -1.30 -14.62 -0.74
CA GLN A 29 -1.27 -14.36 -2.18
C GLN A 29 0.08 -13.79 -2.64
N TYR A 30 0.71 -12.92 -1.84
CA TYR A 30 2.05 -12.42 -2.12
C TYR A 30 3.12 -13.53 -2.05
N LEU A 31 2.95 -14.51 -1.14
CA LEU A 31 3.81 -15.71 -1.05
C LEU A 31 3.77 -16.58 -2.33
N ASN A 32 2.69 -16.57 -3.09
CA ASN A 32 2.53 -17.41 -4.28
C ASN A 32 3.03 -16.73 -5.58
N LEU A 33 3.20 -15.40 -5.59
CA LEU A 33 3.53 -14.64 -6.81
C LEU A 33 5.04 -14.35 -6.98
N THR A 34 5.83 -14.40 -5.90
CA THR A 34 7.26 -14.02 -5.95
C THR A 34 8.24 -15.17 -5.80
N GLY A 35 7.80 -16.40 -5.52
CA GLY A 35 8.70 -17.56 -5.35
C GLY A 35 9.73 -17.44 -4.22
N ASN A 36 9.74 -16.32 -3.50
CA ASN A 36 10.56 -16.05 -2.33
C ASN A 36 9.67 -15.40 -1.27
N SER A 37 9.70 -16.00 -0.10
CA SER A 37 8.89 -15.67 1.06
C SER A 37 9.29 -14.32 1.63
N PHE A 38 8.51 -13.27 1.40
CA PHE A 38 8.62 -12.04 2.18
C PHE A 38 7.87 -12.24 3.51
N GLN A 39 8.60 -12.50 4.60
CA GLN A 39 8.01 -12.57 5.93
C GLN A 39 7.79 -11.14 6.45
N THR A 40 6.73 -10.90 7.22
CA THR A 40 6.49 -9.58 7.86
C THR A 40 7.61 -9.14 8.80
N SER A 41 8.44 -10.08 9.27
CA SER A 41 9.70 -9.84 9.98
C SER A 41 10.80 -9.21 9.11
N GLU A 42 10.60 -9.13 7.78
CA GLU A 42 11.56 -8.50 6.86
C GLU A 42 11.34 -7.00 6.64
N ILE A 43 10.20 -6.47 7.07
CA ILE A 43 9.92 -5.02 7.02
C ILE A 43 10.87 -4.28 7.98
N ASP A 44 11.24 -4.89 9.11
CA ASP A 44 12.23 -4.36 10.05
C ASP A 44 13.63 -4.23 9.43
N TYR A 45 13.95 -5.04 8.41
CA TYR A 45 15.21 -4.95 7.66
C TYR A 45 15.15 -3.95 6.49
N LEU A 46 14.04 -3.25 6.30
CA LEU A 46 13.88 -2.20 5.31
C LEU A 46 13.60 -0.86 6.01
N PRO A 47 14.63 -0.20 6.58
CA PRO A 47 14.47 1.01 7.38
C PRO A 47 13.62 2.08 6.70
N ILE A 48 13.71 2.18 5.37
CA ILE A 48 12.97 3.17 4.59
C ILE A 48 11.45 2.99 4.66
N LEU A 49 10.96 1.75 4.78
CA LEU A 49 9.53 1.44 4.85
C LEU A 49 8.93 1.82 6.21
N ASN A 50 9.73 1.76 7.27
CA ASN A 50 9.36 2.13 8.63
C ASN A 50 9.48 3.63 8.91
N GLN A 51 10.08 4.40 7.99
CA GLN A 51 10.18 5.85 8.16
C GLN A 51 8.80 6.49 8.18
N HIS A 52 8.56 7.31 9.20
CA HIS A 52 7.38 8.16 9.25
C HIS A 52 7.62 9.39 8.38
N LYS A 53 6.74 9.63 7.42
CA LYS A 53 6.79 10.76 6.50
C LYS A 53 5.45 11.47 6.48
N ASN A 54 5.50 12.78 6.32
CA ASN A 54 4.32 13.61 6.19
C ASN A 54 4.28 14.18 4.77
N LEU A 55 3.24 13.81 4.00
CA LEU A 55 2.97 14.38 2.67
C LEU A 55 1.80 15.39 2.71
N GLY A 56 1.43 15.86 3.91
CA GLY A 56 0.25 16.66 4.20
C GLY A 56 -0.85 15.83 4.87
N LYS A 57 -1.99 16.47 5.17
CA LYS A 57 -3.11 15.79 5.87
C LYS A 57 -3.66 14.60 5.09
N ASN A 58 -4.07 14.82 3.84
CA ASN A 58 -4.55 13.78 2.92
C ASN A 58 -4.00 14.05 1.53
N TYR A 59 -3.68 12.98 0.81
CA TYR A 59 -3.42 13.03 -0.62
C TYR A 59 -4.65 12.57 -1.39
N ILE A 60 -5.20 13.45 -2.23
CA ILE A 60 -6.26 13.15 -3.18
C ILE A 60 -5.75 13.50 -4.57
N GLY A 61 -5.60 12.50 -5.43
CA GLY A 61 -5.06 12.71 -6.77
C GLY A 61 -4.58 11.43 -7.43
N ASN A 62 -3.88 11.56 -8.55
CA ASN A 62 -3.46 10.41 -9.35
C ASN A 62 -2.34 9.60 -8.68
N LEU A 63 -2.22 8.32 -9.05
CA LEU A 63 -1.18 7.40 -8.57
C LEU A 63 0.24 7.89 -8.88
N GLU A 64 0.55 8.28 -10.12
CA GLU A 64 1.93 8.60 -10.50
C GLU A 64 2.52 9.81 -9.74
N PRO A 65 1.80 10.93 -9.57
CA PRO A 65 2.30 12.05 -8.76
C PRO A 65 2.48 11.67 -7.29
N PHE A 66 1.61 10.81 -6.75
CA PHE A 66 1.76 10.28 -5.38
C PHE A 66 3.06 9.51 -5.23
N ILE A 67 3.29 8.53 -6.11
CA ILE A 67 4.48 7.67 -6.06
C ILE A 67 5.75 8.50 -6.23
N LYS A 68 5.78 9.44 -7.19
CA LYS A 68 6.93 10.35 -7.37
C LYS A 68 7.20 11.18 -6.11
N ARG A 69 6.16 11.73 -5.49
CA ARG A 69 6.30 12.54 -4.28
C ARG A 69 6.78 11.69 -3.10
N LEU A 70 6.23 10.49 -2.94
CA LEU A 70 6.63 9.57 -1.89
C LEU A 70 8.09 9.15 -2.05
N SER A 71 8.54 8.84 -3.28
CA SER A 71 9.95 8.52 -3.55
C SER A 71 10.88 9.64 -3.09
N VAL A 72 10.57 10.90 -3.45
CA VAL A 72 11.39 12.05 -3.07
C VAL A 72 11.43 12.24 -1.54
N VAL A 73 10.27 12.18 -0.88
CA VAL A 73 10.16 12.42 0.57
C VAL A 73 10.80 11.27 1.39
N ALA A 74 10.75 10.04 0.87
CA ALA A 74 11.35 8.87 1.48
C ALA A 74 12.85 8.74 1.21
N GLY A 75 13.43 9.49 0.25
CA GLY A 75 14.83 9.34 -0.13
C GLY A 75 15.08 8.09 -0.99
N MET A 76 14.12 7.74 -1.84
CA MET A 76 14.21 6.66 -2.81
C MET A 76 14.70 7.17 -4.16
N GLU A 77 15.22 6.25 -4.96
CA GLU A 77 15.47 6.48 -6.38
C GLU A 77 14.17 6.77 -7.14
N ALA A 78 14.31 7.34 -8.34
CA ALA A 78 13.18 7.69 -9.17
C ALA A 78 12.30 6.46 -9.47
N PRO A 79 10.96 6.58 -9.36
CA PRO A 79 10.08 5.43 -9.56
C PRO A 79 10.07 4.97 -11.02
N ARG A 80 9.86 3.67 -11.20
CA ARG A 80 9.79 3.02 -12.52
C ARG A 80 8.34 2.71 -12.84
N PHE A 81 7.86 3.15 -14.01
CA PHE A 81 6.53 2.83 -14.52
C PHE A 81 6.67 1.88 -15.72
N ILE A 82 6.02 0.73 -15.66
CA ILE A 82 6.11 -0.33 -16.67
C ILE A 82 4.74 -0.60 -17.26
N GLY A 83 4.69 -0.74 -18.58
CA GLY A 83 3.46 -1.03 -19.32
C GLY A 83 2.72 0.23 -19.77
N PRO A 84 1.66 0.07 -20.59
CA PRO A 84 0.88 1.19 -21.07
C PRO A 84 0.07 1.81 -19.93
N LYS A 85 0.19 3.13 -19.76
CA LYS A 85 -0.62 3.87 -18.79
C LYS A 85 -2.11 3.68 -19.12
N PRO A 86 -2.98 3.36 -18.13
CA PRO A 86 -4.41 3.21 -18.36
C PRO A 86 -5.05 4.52 -18.82
N SER A 87 -6.04 4.42 -19.73
CA SER A 87 -6.76 5.60 -20.26
C SER A 87 -7.57 6.33 -19.18
N ILE A 88 -7.98 5.62 -18.14
CA ILE A 88 -8.58 6.20 -16.95
C ILE A 88 -7.50 6.25 -15.88
N ASP A 89 -7.26 7.43 -15.31
CA ASP A 89 -6.29 7.60 -14.22
C ASP A 89 -6.70 6.81 -12.96
N ILE A 90 -5.71 6.32 -12.23
CA ILE A 90 -5.92 5.69 -10.93
C ILE A 90 -5.89 6.78 -9.87
N THR A 91 -7.07 7.16 -9.37
CA THR A 91 -7.23 8.16 -8.32
C THR A 91 -7.08 7.52 -6.94
N LEU A 92 -6.29 8.15 -6.09
CA LEU A 92 -6.03 7.76 -4.73
C LEU A 92 -6.65 8.75 -3.76
N ASN A 93 -7.06 8.26 -2.59
CA ASN A 93 -7.38 9.04 -1.41
C ASN A 93 -6.66 8.37 -0.23
N ILE A 94 -5.53 8.92 0.17
CA ILE A 94 -4.61 8.31 1.15
C ILE A 94 -4.42 9.27 2.31
N ASP A 95 -4.54 8.74 3.52
CA ASP A 95 -4.08 9.42 4.73
C ASP A 95 -2.55 9.46 4.72
N THR A 96 -2.00 10.67 4.64
CA THR A 96 -0.57 10.93 4.57
C THR A 96 -0.04 11.69 5.77
N ASP A 97 -0.86 11.86 6.82
CA ASP A 97 -0.46 12.62 7.98
C ASP A 97 0.41 11.76 8.89
N TYR A 98 1.72 11.98 8.77
CA TYR A 98 2.74 11.34 9.60
C TYR A 98 2.60 9.81 9.64
N LYS A 99 2.55 9.20 8.45
CA LYS A 99 2.40 7.75 8.26
C LYS A 99 3.70 7.08 7.87
N THR A 100 3.81 5.77 8.10
CA THR A 100 4.93 5.00 7.59
C THR A 100 4.87 4.93 6.06
N VAL A 101 6.03 4.93 5.41
CA VAL A 101 6.13 4.70 3.95
C VAL A 101 5.43 3.38 3.56
N TYR A 102 5.57 2.33 4.38
CA TYR A 102 4.84 1.07 4.21
C TYR A 102 3.33 1.28 4.12
N SER A 103 2.73 1.92 5.13
CA SER A 103 1.27 2.10 5.18
C SER A 103 0.71 2.93 4.03
N MET A 104 1.49 3.93 3.57
CA MET A 104 1.17 4.72 2.38
C MET A 104 1.23 3.90 1.09
N LEU A 105 2.25 3.04 0.93
CA LEU A 105 2.36 2.14 -0.22
C LEU A 105 1.29 1.05 -0.23
N GLU A 106 0.95 0.50 0.93
CA GLU A 106 -0.10 -0.51 1.10
C GLU A 106 -1.47 0.04 0.72
N GLN A 107 -1.80 1.27 1.14
CA GLN A 107 -3.02 1.96 0.72
C GLN A 107 -3.02 2.24 -0.79
N ALA A 108 -1.89 2.70 -1.35
CA ALA A 108 -1.78 2.95 -2.79
C ALA A 108 -1.99 1.68 -3.62
N GLY A 109 -1.37 0.55 -3.22
CA GLY A 109 -1.59 -0.75 -3.88
C GLY A 109 -3.04 -1.24 -3.74
N THR A 110 -3.64 -1.06 -2.56
CA THR A 110 -5.03 -1.44 -2.32
C THR A 110 -6.01 -0.63 -3.17
N LEU A 111 -5.79 0.68 -3.32
CA LEU A 111 -6.62 1.57 -4.13
C LEU A 111 -6.37 1.41 -5.63
N ALA A 112 -5.15 1.09 -6.03
CA ALA A 112 -4.83 0.74 -7.41
C ALA A 112 -5.55 -0.56 -7.85
N GLY A 113 -5.69 -1.51 -6.92
CA GLY A 113 -6.37 -2.78 -7.17
C GLY A 113 -5.78 -3.51 -8.38
N SER A 114 -6.63 -4.07 -9.23
CA SER A 114 -6.18 -4.78 -10.44
C SER A 114 -5.67 -3.87 -11.57
N ARG A 115 -5.65 -2.54 -11.37
CA ARG A 115 -5.27 -1.57 -12.41
C ARG A 115 -3.78 -1.24 -12.41
N ALA A 116 -3.08 -1.50 -11.31
CA ALA A 116 -1.63 -1.41 -11.24
C ALA A 116 -1.08 -2.19 -10.04
N ASP A 117 0.06 -2.85 -10.23
CA ASP A 117 0.84 -3.43 -9.13
C ASP A 117 1.87 -2.41 -8.65
N VAL A 118 1.83 -2.06 -7.37
CA VAL A 118 2.78 -1.12 -6.74
C VAL A 118 3.72 -1.90 -5.83
N VAL A 119 5.01 -1.92 -6.18
CA VAL A 119 6.01 -2.76 -5.50
C VAL A 119 7.23 -1.93 -5.15
N TYR A 120 7.71 -2.04 -3.90
CA TYR A 120 9.01 -1.50 -3.51
C TYR A 120 10.14 -2.49 -3.85
N LYS A 121 11.14 -2.03 -4.61
CA LYS A 121 12.33 -2.80 -5.02
C LYS A 121 13.50 -2.45 -4.10
N ALA A 122 13.67 -3.20 -3.03
CA ALA A 122 14.70 -2.93 -2.02
C ALA A 122 16.13 -2.87 -2.57
N ALA A 123 16.49 -3.78 -3.49
CA ALA A 123 17.83 -3.82 -4.10
C ALA A 123 18.16 -2.58 -4.95
N GLU A 124 17.13 -1.92 -5.48
CA GLU A 124 17.25 -0.74 -6.34
C GLU A 124 16.82 0.55 -5.62
N ASN A 125 16.36 0.44 -4.37
CA ASN A 125 15.79 1.53 -3.57
C ASN A 125 14.73 2.36 -4.33
N LEU A 126 13.87 1.72 -5.14
CA LEU A 126 12.85 2.42 -5.93
C LEU A 126 11.46 1.80 -5.79
N ILE A 127 10.44 2.56 -6.16
CA ILE A 127 9.07 2.05 -6.31
C ILE A 127 8.83 1.74 -7.79
N GLU A 128 8.43 0.50 -8.07
CA GLU A 128 8.04 0.02 -9.40
C GLU A 128 6.51 -0.07 -9.46
N VAL A 129 5.91 0.55 -10.47
CA VAL A 129 4.48 0.48 -10.78
C VAL A 129 4.30 -0.24 -12.11
N LYS A 130 3.61 -1.37 -12.10
CA LYS A 130 3.30 -2.14 -13.31
C LYS A 130 1.83 -2.00 -13.67
N TYR A 131 1.56 -1.58 -14.89
CA TYR A 131 0.21 -1.60 -15.46
C TYR A 131 -0.01 -2.92 -16.19
N PRO A 132 -1.15 -3.60 -15.98
CA PRO A 132 -1.46 -4.84 -16.69
C PRO A 132 -1.58 -4.53 -18.19
N THR A 133 -0.92 -5.35 -19.01
CA THR A 133 -1.17 -5.39 -20.44
C THR A 133 -2.52 -6.09 -20.63
N ARG A 134 -3.49 -5.37 -21.17
CA ARG A 134 -4.76 -5.97 -21.62
C ARG A 134 -4.52 -6.89 -22.81
#